data_AF-A0A3B5KM58-F1
#
_entry.id   AF-A0A3B5KM58-F1
#
_cell.length_a   1.000
_cell.length_b   1.000
_cell.length_c   1.000
_cell.angle_alpha   90.00
_cell.angle_beta   90.00
_cell.angle_gamma   90.00
#
_symmetry.space_group_name_H-M   'P 1'
#
loop_
_entity.id
_entity.type
_entity.pdbx_description
1 polymer ?
#
loop_
_entity_poly.entity_id
_entity_poly.type
_entity_poly.pdbx_seq_one_letter_code
_entity_poly.pdbx_strand_id
1 'polypeptide(L)'
;RCILPCTFLPGGDTLIHWMKMHNKNIIHSYYDNKDQLGSQIPSFQSRTSLFQDQISRGNASLLLMWVKVEDQGRYMCYSSTDIDNSENVIELKVEGQSPPPRKLKMKESTQKMDFNKTLFENVSRIFGFFLWKVLGDTMRNF
;
A
#
# COMPACT_ATOMS: atom_id res chain seq x y z
N ARG A 1 9.36 10.80 -5.02
CA ARG A 1 9.71 10.37 -6.40
C ARG A 1 10.85 9.36 -6.32
N CYS A 2 10.93 8.40 -7.23
CA CYS A 2 11.99 7.40 -7.29
C CYS A 2 12.40 7.18 -8.76
N ILE A 3 13.65 6.78 -9.00
CA ILE A 3 14.15 6.42 -10.33
C ILE A 3 14.50 4.94 -10.29
N LEU A 4 13.93 4.16 -11.21
CA LEU A 4 14.29 2.76 -11.41
C LEU A 4 15.35 2.70 -12.52
N PRO A 5 16.61 2.38 -12.19
CA PRO A 5 17.70 2.42 -13.16
C PRO A 5 17.55 1.27 -14.17
N CYS A 6 17.75 1.58 -15.46
CA CYS A 6 17.87 0.58 -16.52
C CYS A 6 18.73 1.12 -17.66
N THR A 7 19.65 0.30 -18.13
CA THR A 7 20.56 0.61 -19.24
C THR A 7 20.49 -0.49 -20.28
N PHE A 8 20.62 -0.13 -21.55
CA PHE A 8 20.59 -1.05 -22.68
C PHE A 8 21.59 -0.62 -23.75
N LEU A 9 21.89 -1.52 -24.68
CA LEU A 9 22.74 -1.20 -25.82
C LEU A 9 21.92 -0.41 -26.85
N PRO A 10 22.24 0.87 -27.14
CA PRO A 10 21.46 1.67 -28.07
C PRO A 10 21.61 1.16 -29.50
N GLY A 11 20.51 1.18 -30.26
CA GLY A 11 20.42 0.72 -31.64
C GLY A 11 19.19 1.28 -32.35
N GLY A 12 18.92 0.79 -33.56
CA GLY A 12 17.69 1.06 -34.29
C GLY A 12 16.47 0.44 -33.61
N ASP A 13 15.28 0.94 -33.96
CA ASP A 13 13.98 0.40 -33.55
C ASP A 13 13.86 0.11 -32.04
N THR A 14 14.31 1.07 -31.23
CA THR A 14 14.33 0.94 -29.77
C THR A 14 12.92 0.74 -29.20
N LEU A 15 12.73 -0.39 -28.53
CA LEU A 15 11.54 -0.77 -27.80
C LEU A 15 11.88 -0.93 -26.32
N ILE A 16 11.09 -0.32 -25.44
CA ILE A 16 11.25 -0.40 -23.99
C ILE A 16 9.91 -0.73 -23.35
N HIS A 17 9.89 -1.76 -22.51
CA HIS A 17 8.75 -2.12 -21.67
C HIS A 17 9.16 -2.18 -20.20
N TRP A 18 8.44 -1.44 -19.37
CA TRP A 18 8.49 -1.60 -17.93
C TRP A 18 7.28 -2.38 -17.44
N MET A 19 7.54 -3.41 -16.65
CA MET A 19 6.54 -4.31 -16.10
C MET A 19 6.69 -4.46 -14.60
N LYS A 20 5.57 -4.51 -13.87
CA LYS A 20 5.57 -4.93 -12.46
C LYS A 20 5.43 -6.45 -12.41
N MET A 21 6.48 -7.14 -11.93
CA MET A 21 6.63 -8.59 -12.11
C MET A 21 5.51 -9.40 -11.44
N HIS A 22 5.02 -8.97 -10.27
CA HIS A 22 4.03 -9.72 -9.49
C HIS A 22 2.78 -10.09 -10.30
N ASN A 23 2.29 -9.16 -11.12
CA ASN A 23 1.07 -9.34 -11.93
C ASN A 23 1.37 -9.30 -13.44
N LYS A 24 2.63 -9.21 -13.84
CA LYS A 24 3.06 -8.97 -15.23
C LYS A 24 2.38 -7.77 -15.88
N ASN A 25 2.05 -6.76 -15.07
CA ASN A 25 1.34 -5.58 -15.55
C ASN A 25 2.31 -4.62 -16.24
N ILE A 26 1.98 -4.18 -17.44
CA ILE A 26 2.70 -3.11 -18.13
C ILE A 26 2.44 -1.79 -17.41
N ILE A 27 3.52 -1.16 -16.97
CA ILE A 27 3.46 0.14 -16.29
C ILE A 27 3.98 1.28 -17.15
N HIS A 28 4.76 1.01 -18.19
CA HIS A 28 5.20 2.01 -19.17
C HIS A 28 5.72 1.30 -20.43
N SER A 29 5.44 1.86 -21.60
CA SER A 29 5.94 1.35 -22.88
C SER A 29 6.42 2.49 -23.76
N TYR A 30 7.47 2.25 -24.53
CA TYR A 30 8.02 3.19 -25.50
C TYR A 30 8.44 2.42 -26.75
N TYR A 31 7.97 2.87 -27.90
CA TYR A 31 8.35 2.39 -29.24
C TYR A 31 7.82 3.39 -30.29
N ASP A 32 8.32 3.31 -31.52
CA ASP A 32 8.07 4.31 -32.58
C ASP A 32 8.47 5.74 -32.16
N ASN A 33 9.56 5.85 -31.40
CA ASN A 33 10.09 7.10 -30.86
C ASN A 33 9.11 7.88 -29.95
N LYS A 34 8.13 7.22 -29.33
CA LYS A 34 7.14 7.86 -28.44
C LYS A 34 6.67 6.94 -27.32
N ASP A 35 6.13 7.55 -26.27
CA ASP A 35 5.47 6.83 -25.17
C ASP A 35 4.15 6.21 -25.66
N GLN A 36 3.89 4.97 -25.26
CA GLN A 36 2.77 4.14 -25.71
C GLN A 36 1.95 3.71 -24.49
N LEU A 37 1.20 4.65 -23.93
CA LEU A 37 0.55 4.51 -22.62
C LEU A 37 -0.83 3.83 -22.66
N GLY A 38 -1.29 3.35 -23.83
CA GLY A 38 -2.63 2.79 -24.01
C GLY A 38 -2.91 1.54 -23.16
N SER A 39 -1.88 0.72 -22.89
CA SER A 39 -1.98 -0.49 -22.07
C SER A 39 -1.52 -0.29 -20.62
N GLN A 40 -1.28 0.96 -20.21
CA GLN A 40 -0.80 1.29 -18.89
C GLN A 40 -1.89 1.06 -17.84
N ILE A 41 -1.55 0.32 -16.77
CA ILE A 41 -2.50 0.10 -15.69
C ILE A 41 -2.87 1.42 -14.96
N PRO A 42 -4.13 1.58 -14.52
CA PRO A 42 -4.60 2.83 -13.93
C PRO A 42 -3.77 3.36 -12.75
N SER A 43 -3.20 2.48 -11.93
CA SER A 43 -2.40 2.88 -10.76
C SER A 43 -1.08 3.57 -11.10
N PHE A 44 -0.59 3.47 -12.35
CA PHE A 44 0.66 4.07 -12.82
C PHE A 44 0.46 5.22 -13.81
N GLN A 45 -0.78 5.46 -14.26
CA GLN A 45 -1.11 6.54 -15.17
C GLN A 45 -0.70 7.90 -14.62
N SER A 46 -0.06 8.70 -15.48
CA SER A 46 0.47 10.03 -15.15
C SER A 46 1.51 10.05 -14.01
N ARG A 47 2.06 8.89 -13.65
CA ARG A 47 3.09 8.77 -12.59
C ARG A 47 4.43 8.31 -13.13
N THR A 48 4.48 7.77 -14.34
CA THR A 48 5.69 7.23 -14.95
C THR A 48 6.17 8.10 -16.10
N SER A 49 7.48 8.24 -16.26
CA SER A 49 8.09 8.88 -17.43
C SER A 49 9.47 8.30 -17.68
N LEU A 50 9.86 8.17 -18.94
CA LEU A 50 11.24 7.86 -19.34
C LEU A 50 12.03 9.16 -19.62
N PHE A 51 13.35 9.08 -19.49
CA PHE A 51 14.26 10.16 -19.88
C PHE A 51 14.47 10.14 -21.40
N GLN A 52 13.48 10.62 -22.16
CA GLN A 52 13.45 10.51 -23.63
C GLN A 52 14.70 11.06 -24.32
N ASP A 53 15.29 12.14 -23.80
CA ASP A 53 16.54 12.75 -24.29
C ASP A 53 17.81 11.91 -24.06
N GLN A 54 17.69 10.82 -23.30
CA GLN A 54 18.76 9.89 -22.96
C GLN A 54 18.54 8.48 -23.53
N ILE A 55 17.39 8.21 -24.16
CA ILE A 55 17.10 6.88 -24.76
C ILE A 55 18.11 6.56 -25.86
N SER A 56 18.45 7.51 -26.72
CA SER A 56 19.47 7.33 -27.77
C SER A 56 20.88 7.04 -27.25
N ARG A 57 21.12 7.26 -25.95
CA ARG A 57 22.37 6.96 -25.25
C ARG A 57 22.30 5.65 -24.44
N GLY A 58 21.22 4.88 -24.57
CA GLY A 58 21.04 3.61 -23.88
C GLY A 58 20.44 3.74 -22.47
N ASN A 59 19.79 4.85 -22.13
CA ASN A 59 19.14 5.02 -20.84
C ASN A 59 17.63 4.76 -20.93
N ALA A 60 17.19 3.66 -20.32
CA ALA A 60 15.78 3.27 -20.20
C ALA A 60 15.23 3.44 -18.78
N SER A 61 15.89 4.25 -17.95
CA SER A 61 15.50 4.44 -16.56
C SER A 61 14.12 5.07 -16.44
N LEU A 62 13.31 4.56 -15.51
CA LEU A 62 11.94 5.02 -15.28
C LEU A 62 11.86 5.94 -14.09
N LEU A 63 11.35 7.15 -14.29
CA LEU A 63 10.94 8.04 -13.22
C LEU A 63 9.54 7.66 -12.74
N LEU A 64 9.39 7.32 -11.46
CA LEU A 64 8.13 7.08 -10.78
C LEU A 64 7.80 8.19 -9.77
N MET A 65 6.70 8.88 -10.02
CA MET A 65 6.15 9.96 -9.22
C MET A 65 5.11 9.47 -8.21
N TRP A 66 4.99 10.19 -7.10
CA TRP A 66 4.03 9.90 -6.01
C TRP A 66 4.09 8.46 -5.52
N VAL A 67 5.30 7.96 -5.29
CA VAL A 67 5.57 6.61 -4.80
C VAL A 67 4.78 6.34 -3.51
N LYS A 68 4.09 5.21 -3.47
CA LYS A 68 3.26 4.73 -2.37
C LYS A 68 3.80 3.40 -1.87
N VAL A 69 3.36 2.97 -0.69
CA VAL A 69 3.77 1.69 -0.11
C VAL A 69 3.38 0.52 -1.03
N GLU A 70 2.25 0.62 -1.75
CA GLU A 70 1.78 -0.41 -2.68
C GLU A 70 2.65 -0.54 -3.94
N ASP A 71 3.50 0.46 -4.23
CA ASP A 71 4.45 0.38 -5.33
C ASP A 71 5.67 -0.48 -4.98
N GLN A 72 5.86 -0.87 -3.71
CA GLN A 72 6.91 -1.80 -3.34
C GLN A 72 6.82 -3.10 -4.16
N GLY A 73 7.98 -3.62 -4.56
CA GLY A 73 8.09 -4.90 -5.27
C GLY A 73 9.13 -4.91 -6.38
N ARG A 74 9.09 -5.97 -7.21
CA ARG A 74 10.01 -6.18 -8.32
C ARG A 74 9.45 -5.67 -9.63
N TYR A 75 10.29 -4.96 -10.36
CA TYR A 75 10.03 -4.37 -11.66
C TYR A 75 11.01 -4.94 -12.66
N MET A 76 10.56 -5.14 -13.90
CA MET A 76 11.38 -5.60 -15.01
C MET A 76 11.38 -4.55 -16.10
N CYS A 77 12.58 -4.18 -16.54
CA CYS A 77 12.84 -3.39 -17.73
C CYS A 77 13.24 -4.36 -18.84
N TYR A 78 12.41 -4.49 -19.86
CA TYR A 78 12.73 -5.18 -21.10
C TYR A 78 13.05 -4.12 -22.15
N SER A 79 14.21 -4.26 -22.79
CA SER A 79 14.66 -3.37 -23.86
C SER A 79 15.06 -4.20 -25.07
N SER A 80 14.61 -3.81 -26.26
CA SER A 80 14.91 -4.48 -27.52
C SER A 80 15.38 -3.46 -28.54
N THR A 81 16.43 -3.81 -29.26
CA THR A 81 16.97 -3.06 -30.40
C THR A 81 17.26 -4.05 -31.52
N ASP A 82 17.61 -3.54 -32.69
CA ASP A 82 18.15 -4.33 -33.79
C ASP A 82 19.47 -5.07 -33.47
N ILE A 83 20.18 -4.65 -32.41
CA ILE A 83 21.47 -5.22 -32.02
C ILE A 83 21.32 -6.27 -30.90
N ASP A 84 20.52 -5.95 -29.87
CA ASP A 84 20.43 -6.76 -28.65
C ASP A 84 19.07 -6.64 -27.95
N ASN A 85 18.76 -7.66 -27.14
CA ASN A 85 17.64 -7.69 -26.21
C ASN A 85 18.16 -7.84 -24.78
N SER A 86 17.73 -6.96 -23.89
CA SER A 86 18.14 -6.96 -22.49
C SER A 86 16.94 -6.98 -21.54
N GLU A 87 17.12 -7.70 -20.42
CA GLU A 87 16.17 -7.74 -19.31
C GLU A 87 16.88 -7.37 -18.01
N ASN A 88 16.40 -6.34 -17.34
CA ASN A 88 16.93 -5.88 -16.06
C ASN A 88 15.83 -5.90 -15.00
N VAL A 89 16.10 -6.53 -13.85
CA VAL A 89 15.14 -6.62 -12.73
C VAL A 89 15.58 -5.73 -11.58
N ILE A 90 14.69 -4.83 -11.15
CA ILE A 90 14.91 -3.85 -10.10
C ILE A 90 13.95 -4.14 -8.95
N GLU A 91 14.44 -4.15 -7.71
CA GLU A 91 13.60 -4.22 -6.51
C GLU A 91 13.41 -2.82 -5.91
N LEU A 92 12.17 -2.34 -5.87
CA LEU A 92 11.80 -1.09 -5.21
C LEU A 92 11.36 -1.39 -3.77
N LYS A 93 12.10 -0.87 -2.81
CA LYS A 93 11.72 -0.85 -1.38
C LYS A 93 11.23 0.54 -1.00
N VAL A 94 10.09 0.61 -0.34
CA VAL A 94 9.49 1.89 0.08
C VAL A 94 9.56 1.94 1.59
N GLU A 95 10.41 2.83 2.10
CA GLU A 95 10.44 3.12 3.53
C GLU A 95 9.24 4.01 3.87
N GLY A 96 8.24 3.41 4.52
CA GLY A 96 7.15 4.18 5.10
C GLY A 96 7.68 5.00 6.27
N GLN A 97 7.58 6.33 6.20
CA GLN A 97 7.52 7.11 7.44
C GLN A 97 6.24 6.67 8.14
N SER A 98 6.36 5.85 9.18
CA SER A 98 5.23 5.60 10.06
C SER A 98 4.73 6.96 10.54
N PRO A 99 3.44 7.32 10.30
CA PRO A 99 2.91 8.50 10.95
C PRO A 99 3.10 8.31 12.46
N PRO A 100 3.55 9.33 13.21
CA PRO A 100 3.71 9.22 14.64
C PRO A 100 2.41 8.65 15.24
N PRO A 101 2.49 7.71 16.19
CA PRO A 101 1.31 7.02 16.70
C PRO A 101 0.27 8.06 17.11
N ARG A 102 -0.86 8.07 16.38
CA ARG A 102 -2.00 8.91 16.77
C ARG A 102 -2.41 8.43 18.16
N LYS A 103 -2.30 9.30 19.17
CA LYS A 103 -2.94 9.07 20.47
C LYS A 103 -4.43 8.98 20.21
N LEU A 104 -4.93 7.76 20.07
CA LEU A 104 -6.35 7.47 20.04
C LEU A 104 -6.89 7.86 21.42
N LYS A 105 -7.51 9.05 21.52
CA LYS A 105 -8.37 9.33 22.66
C LYS A 105 -9.61 8.46 22.47
N MET A 106 -9.64 7.31 23.12
CA MET A 106 -10.87 6.57 23.30
C MET A 106 -11.84 7.51 24.02
N LYS A 107 -12.94 7.89 23.37
CA LYS A 107 -14.08 8.42 24.09
C LYS A 107 -14.77 7.22 24.71
N GLU A 108 -14.79 7.13 26.03
CA GLU A 108 -15.66 6.20 26.73
C GLU A 108 -17.11 6.46 26.29
N SER A 109 -17.70 5.50 25.60
CA SER A 109 -19.13 5.41 25.42
C SER A 109 -19.67 4.47 26.50
N THR A 110 -19.81 4.98 27.72
CA THR A 110 -20.46 4.23 28.80
C THR A 110 -21.96 4.24 28.52
N GLN A 111 -22.47 3.23 27.79
CA GLN A 111 -23.89 2.95 27.78
C GLN A 111 -24.24 2.41 29.16
N LYS A 112 -24.81 3.26 30.02
CA LYS A 112 -25.38 2.81 31.28
C LYS A 112 -26.55 1.89 30.94
N MET A 113 -26.43 0.60 31.27
CA MET A 113 -27.59 -0.25 31.42
C MET A 113 -28.35 0.24 32.66
N ASP A 114 -29.49 0.88 32.44
CA ASP A 114 -30.36 1.29 33.53
C ASP A 114 -31.06 0.06 34.12
N PHE A 115 -30.48 -0.52 35.16
CA PHE A 115 -31.10 -1.60 35.92
C PHE A 115 -32.27 -1.01 36.74
N ASN A 116 -33.50 -1.43 36.43
CA ASN A 116 -34.70 -0.90 37.09
C ASN A 116 -34.72 -1.27 38.58
N LYS A 117 -34.84 -0.26 39.46
CA LYS A 117 -34.87 -0.42 40.93
C LYS A 117 -35.95 -1.41 41.40
N THR A 118 -37.08 -1.49 40.69
CA THR A 118 -38.19 -2.39 41.06
C THR A 118 -37.81 -3.87 40.88
N LEU A 119 -36.92 -4.19 39.93
CA LEU A 119 -36.43 -5.56 39.73
C LEU A 119 -35.50 -5.96 40.88
N PHE A 120 -34.66 -5.03 41.33
CA PHE A 120 -33.70 -5.23 42.41
C PHE A 120 -34.39 -5.48 43.76
N GLU A 121 -35.39 -4.67 44.11
CA GLU A 121 -36.20 -4.84 45.33
C GLU A 121 -36.95 -6.19 45.37
N ASN A 122 -37.45 -6.65 44.21
CA ASN A 122 -38.14 -7.93 44.12
C ASN A 122 -37.18 -9.12 44.27
N VAL A 123 -35.95 -9.03 43.76
CA VAL A 123 -34.93 -10.08 43.92
C VAL A 123 -34.42 -10.14 45.38
N SER A 124 -34.25 -9.00 46.04
CA SER A 124 -33.90 -8.92 47.49
C SER A 124 -34.93 -9.55 48.40
N ARG A 125 -36.21 -9.56 48.01
CA ARG A 125 -37.28 -10.21 48.78
C ARG A 125 -37.29 -11.73 48.63
N ILE A 126 -36.81 -12.25 47.49
CA ILE A 126 -36.81 -13.69 47.19
C ILE A 126 -35.62 -14.39 47.85
N PHE A 127 -34.45 -13.75 47.83
CA PHE A 127 -33.24 -14.26 48.48
C PHE A 127 -33.00 -13.43 49.73
N GLY A 128 -33.51 -13.88 50.88
CA GLY A 128 -33.40 -13.17 52.15
C GLY A 128 -31.99 -12.60 52.41
N PHE A 129 -31.95 -11.44 53.07
CA PHE A 129 -30.79 -10.55 53.32
C PHE A 129 -29.41 -11.19 53.56
N PHE A 130 -29.36 -12.45 54.00
CA PHE A 130 -28.13 -13.19 54.27
C PHE A 130 -27.29 -13.52 53.03
N LEU A 131 -27.90 -13.80 51.87
CA LEU A 131 -27.15 -14.13 50.64
C LEU A 131 -26.60 -12.88 49.92
N TRP A 132 -27.24 -11.73 50.12
CA TRP A 132 -26.85 -10.47 49.48
C TRP A 132 -25.52 -9.92 49.96
N LYS A 133 -25.25 -10.03 51.26
CA LYS A 133 -24.01 -9.52 51.86
C LYS A 133 -22.78 -10.21 51.28
N VAL A 134 -22.90 -11.49 50.96
CA VAL A 134 -21.83 -12.32 50.37
C VAL A 134 -21.56 -11.94 48.90
N LEU A 135 -22.60 -11.67 48.11
CA LEU A 135 -22.45 -11.26 46.71
C LEU A 135 -21.97 -9.80 46.56
N GLY A 136 -22.39 -8.89 47.45
CA GLY A 136 -22.00 -7.48 47.43
C GLY A 136 -20.50 -7.22 47.66
N ASP A 137 -19.81 -8.15 48.33
CA ASP A 137 -18.37 -8.06 48.56
C ASP A 137 -17.54 -8.70 47.42
N THR A 138 -18.16 -9.52 46.56
CA THR A 138 -17.51 -10.13 45.40
C THR A 138 -17.56 -9.21 44.17
N MET A 139 -18.60 -8.39 44.04
CA MET A 139 -18.82 -7.47 42.90
C MET A 139 -18.18 -6.09 43.05
N ARG A 140 -17.40 -5.84 44.12
CA ARG A 140 -16.68 -4.56 44.34
C ARG A 140 -15.25 -4.54 43.78
N ASN A 141 -14.78 -5.66 43.25
CA ASN A 141 -13.45 -5.84 42.67
C ASN A 141 -13.45 -6.01 41.14
N PHE A 142 -14.50 -5.55 40.44
CA PHE A 142 -14.54 -5.41 38.98
C PHE A 142 -15.14 -4.07 38.58
#